data_AF-A0A9K3I0K2-F1
#
_entry.id   AF-A0A9K3I0K2-F1
#
_cell.length_a   1.000
_cell.length_b   1.000
_cell.length_c   1.000
_cell.angle_alpha   90.00
_cell.angle_beta   90.00
_cell.angle_gamma   90.00
#
_symmetry.space_group_name_H-M   'P 1'
#
loop_
_entity.id
_entity.type
_entity.pdbx_description
1 polymer ?
#
loop_
_entity_poly.entity_id
_entity_poly.type
_entity_poly.pdbx_seq_one_letter_code
_entity_poly.pdbx_strand_id
1 'polypeptide(L)' 'MENMEYGWGVGSVVAMLLVVGCMLFLPLGMGPVAPPSIPVIVLLPLLLVAVIIFLSVASNPNR' A
#
# COMPACT_ATOMS: atom_id res chain seq x y z
N MET A 1 -9.88 0.67 31.58
CA MET A 1 -9.91 1.22 30.21
C MET A 1 -8.71 0.65 29.50
N GLU A 2 -8.86 -0.56 28.99
CA GLU A 2 -7.74 -1.48 28.82
C GLU A 2 -7.31 -1.52 27.35
N ASN A 3 -6.13 -0.93 27.12
CA ASN A 3 -5.18 -1.07 26.01
C ASN A 3 -5.72 -1.38 24.60
N MET A 4 -5.89 -0.30 23.82
CA MET A 4 -6.04 -0.32 22.36
C MET A 4 -4.72 -0.66 21.65
N GLU A 5 -4.09 -1.79 21.98
CA GLU A 5 -2.92 -2.33 21.25
C GLU A 5 -3.36 -3.23 20.08
N TYR A 6 -4.50 -2.93 19.47
CA TYR A 6 -5.08 -3.71 18.38
C TYR A 6 -4.56 -3.20 17.03
N GLY A 7 -3.46 -3.77 16.54
CA GLY A 7 -3.11 -3.76 15.11
C GLY A 7 -2.29 -2.57 14.57
N TRP A 8 -1.85 -1.63 15.40
CA TRP A 8 -0.99 -0.51 14.97
C TRP A 8 0.50 -0.92 14.99
N GLY A 9 0.90 -1.85 14.11
CA GLY A 9 2.31 -2.15 13.87
C GLY A 9 2.96 -1.09 12.96
N VAL A 10 4.25 -0.81 13.13
CA VAL A 10 5.01 0.10 12.24
C VAL A 10 4.84 -0.30 10.76
N GLY A 11 4.78 -1.60 10.47
CA GLY A 11 4.51 -2.09 9.12
C GLY A 11 3.13 -1.70 8.57
N SER A 12 2.10 -1.66 9.42
CA SER A 12 0.75 -1.21 9.04
C SER A 12 0.75 0.28 8.67
N VAL A 13 1.45 1.11 9.45
CA VAL A 13 1.60 2.55 9.19
C VAL A 13 2.32 2.80 7.87
N VAL A 14 3.42 2.10 7.63
CA VAL A 14 4.21 2.25 6.39
C VAL A 14 3.39 1.81 5.17
N ALA A 15 2.65 0.72 5.26
CA ALA A 15 1.75 0.26 4.19
C ALA A 15 0.63 1.28 3.93
N MET A 16 0.01 1.83 4.97
CA MET A 16 -1.04 2.84 4.85
C MET A 16 -0.51 4.13 4.20
N LEU A 17 0.66 4.62 4.64
CA LEU A 17 1.30 5.80 4.05
C LEU A 17 1.64 5.60 2.58
N LEU A 18 2.07 4.39 2.21
CA LEU A 18 2.37 4.04 0.81
C LEU A 18 1.10 4.05 -0.05
N VAL A 19 -0.01 3.46 0.42
CA VAL A 19 -1.30 3.48 -0.30
C VAL A 19 -1.84 4.90 -0.44
N VAL A 20 -1.79 5.69 0.64
CA VAL A 20 -2.23 7.11 0.63
C VAL A 20 -1.36 7.93 -0.32
N GLY A 21 -0.03 7.74 -0.27
CA GLY A 21 0.89 8.37 -1.20
C GLY A 21 0.57 8.04 -2.66
N CYS A 22 0.34 6.76 -2.98
CA CYS A 22 -0.09 6.37 -4.31
C CYS A 22 -1.42 7.04 -4.69
N MET A 23 -2.44 7.01 -3.84
CA MET A 23 -3.73 7.66 -4.15
C MET A 23 -3.62 9.17 -4.39
N LEU A 24 -2.72 9.87 -3.70
CA LEU A 24 -2.54 11.31 -3.87
C LEU A 24 -1.65 11.64 -5.07
N PHE A 25 -0.55 10.93 -5.28
CA PHE A 25 0.44 11.30 -6.30
C PHE A 25 0.21 10.67 -7.67
N LEU A 26 -0.45 9.51 -7.76
CA LEU A 26 -0.76 8.87 -9.06
C LEU A 26 -1.66 9.74 -9.94
N PRO A 27 -2.73 10.38 -9.41
CA PRO A 27 -3.57 11.29 -10.18
C PRO A 27 -2.84 12.57 -10.60
N LEU A 28 -1.91 13.07 -9.78
CA LEU A 28 -1.12 14.28 -10.12
C LEU A 28 -0.19 14.04 -11.32
N GLY A 29 0.24 12.80 -11.55
CA GLY A 29 1.01 12.42 -12.74
C GLY A 29 0.15 12.11 -13.97
N MET A 30 -1.17 11.98 -13.82
CA MET A 30 -2.09 11.73 -14.93
C MET A 30 -2.38 13.07 -15.64
N GLY A 31 -1.62 13.34 -16.71
CA GLY A 31 -1.97 14.36 -17.71
C GLY A 31 -3.35 14.10 -18.35
N PRO A 32 -3.86 15.03 -19.19
CA PRO A 32 -5.27 15.12 -19.60
C PRO A 32 -5.85 13.75 -20.00
N VAL A 33 -6.63 13.17 -19.08
CA VAL A 33 -7.38 11.90 -19.17
C VAL A 33 -6.87 10.92 -20.24
N ALA A 34 -5.58 10.61 -20.21
CA ALA A 34 -5.02 9.61 -21.08
C ALA A 34 -5.38 8.23 -20.51
N PRO A 35 -5.76 7.24 -21.35
CA PRO A 35 -6.01 5.90 -20.87
C PRO A 35 -4.78 5.39 -20.12
N PRO A 36 -4.95 4.79 -18.93
CA PRO A 36 -3.83 4.31 -18.13
C PRO A 36 -3.02 3.33 -18.97
N SER A 37 -1.72 3.61 -19.08
CA SER A 37 -0.83 2.78 -19.88
C SER A 37 -0.72 1.38 -19.24
N ILE A 38 -0.56 0.35 -20.08
CA ILE A 38 -0.36 -1.05 -19.65
C ILE A 38 0.61 -1.19 -18.46
N PRO A 39 1.78 -0.51 -18.42
CA PRO A 39 2.65 -0.58 -17.25
C PRO A 39 2.01 -0.09 -15.94
N VAL A 40 1.18 0.95 -15.97
CA VAL A 40 0.46 1.45 -14.77
C VAL A 40 -0.58 0.44 -14.29
N ILE A 41 -1.27 -0.20 -15.23
CA ILE A 41 -2.27 -1.24 -14.94
C ILE A 41 -1.62 -2.45 -14.28
N VAL A 42 -0.39 -2.81 -14.65
CA VAL A 42 0.36 -3.92 -14.05
C VAL A 42 1.04 -3.51 -12.73
N LEU A 43 1.48 -2.26 -12.61
CA LEU A 43 2.19 -1.77 -11.43
C LEU A 43 1.28 -1.70 -10.19
N LEU A 44 0.01 -1.32 -10.36
CA LEU A 44 -0.97 -1.26 -9.28
C LEU A 44 -1.21 -2.61 -8.57
N PRO A 45 -1.55 -3.72 -9.26
CA PRO A 45 -1.71 -5.02 -8.62
C PRO A 45 -0.38 -5.55 -8.06
N LEU A 46 0.75 -5.25 -8.70
CA LEU A 46 2.07 -5.68 -8.23
C LEU A 46 2.46 -5.01 -6.91
N LEU A 47 2.14 -3.71 -6.78
CA LEU A 47 2.26 -2.95 -5.54
C LEU A 47 1.37 -3.54 -4.43
N LEU A 48 0.12 -3.86 -4.76
CA LEU A 48 -0.83 -4.49 -3.84
C LEU A 48 -0.33 -5.85 -3.33
N VAL A 49 0.20 -6.69 -4.22
CA VAL A 49 0.80 -7.99 -3.85
C VAL A 49 2.01 -7.78 -2.94
N ALA A 50 2.89 -6.83 -3.24
CA ALA A 50 4.04 -6.51 -2.40
C ALA A 50 3.62 -6.05 -0.99
N VAL A 51 2.59 -5.21 -0.89
CA VAL A 51 2.03 -4.76 0.40
C VAL A 51 1.43 -5.93 1.17
N ILE A 52 0.67 -6.82 0.51
CA ILE A 52 0.09 -8.00 1.17
C ILE A 52 1.19 -8.93 1.68
N ILE A 53 2.24 -9.19 0.89
CA ILE A 53 3.38 -10.01 1.33
C ILE A 53 4.08 -9.36 2.52
N PHE A 54 4.36 -8.05 2.44
CA PHE A 54 4.99 -7.31 3.52
C PHE A 54 4.17 -7.36 4.82
N LEU A 55 2.86 -7.14 4.73
CA LEU A 55 1.94 -7.24 5.85
C LEU A 55 1.84 -8.67 6.37
N SER A 56 1.92 -9.68 5.51
CA SER A 56 1.89 -11.10 5.92
C SER A 56 3.15 -11.50 6.68
N VAL A 57 4.31 -11.01 6.26
CA VAL A 57 5.60 -11.20 6.97
C VAL A 57 5.59 -10.42 8.29
N ALA A 58 5.16 -9.16 8.27
CA ALA A 58 5.09 -8.32 9.47
C ALA A 58 4.04 -8.82 10.48
N SER A 59 2.94 -9.41 10.01
CA SER A 59 1.87 -10.00 10.83
C SER A 59 2.29 -11.33 11.46
N ASN A 60 3.32 -12.00 10.95
CA ASN A 60 3.81 -13.25 11.49
C ASN A 60 5.33 -13.21 11.73
N PRO A 61 5.78 -12.52 12.79
CA PRO A 61 7.19 -12.43 13.14
C PRO A 61 7.80 -13.76 13.64
N ASN A 62 7.02 -14.84 13.77
CA ASN A 62 7.48 -16.13 14.31
C ASN A 62 7.77 -17.15 13.20
N ARG A 63 8.73 -16.83 12.33
CA ARG A 63 9.51 -17.79 11.55
C ARG A 63 10.99 -17.61 11.83
#